data_AF-A0A9W3BR56-F1
#
_entry.id   AF-A0A9W3BR56-F1
#
_cell.length_a   1.000
_cell.length_b   1.000
_cell.length_c   1.000
_cell.angle_alpha   90.00
_cell.angle_beta   90.00
_cell.angle_gamma   90.00
#
_symmetry.space_group_name_H-M   'P 1'
#
loop_
_entity.id
_entity.type
_entity.pdbx_description
1 polymer ?
#
loop_
_entity_poly.entity_id
_entity_poly.type
_entity_poly.pdbx_seq_one_letter_code
_entity_poly.pdbx_strand_id
1 'polypeptide(L)'
;MDDKILKKRPILVAASVGSSVRIYGDLITLETLKDFHRTLLHVLGESGADIIAFETIPSKVEAQAFAALLDEGDVEILRVSFNSKDGVNVVSGGDSIKECIALADVCEKVVAVGINCTSPRFMEGLVLEIGKVTSKPILVYPNSGERYDANRKSGL
;
A
#
# COMPACT_ATOMS: atom_id res chain seq x y z
N MET A 1 35.30 12.69 -24.51
CA MET A 1 34.09 11.85 -24.54
C MET A 1 33.79 11.56 -23.08
N ASP A 2 32.69 12.11 -22.57
CA ASP A 2 32.43 12.19 -21.13
C ASP A 2 32.05 10.84 -20.54
N ASP A 3 32.91 10.34 -19.66
CA ASP A 3 32.62 9.34 -18.63
C ASP A 3 31.63 9.94 -17.62
N LYS A 4 30.37 10.13 -18.04
CA LYS A 4 29.26 10.46 -17.14
C LYS A 4 29.01 9.28 -16.22
N ILE A 5 29.77 9.27 -15.12
CA ILE A 5 29.48 8.72 -13.80
C ILE A 5 28.05 8.17 -13.75
N LEU A 6 27.92 6.86 -13.95
CA LEU A 6 26.78 6.11 -13.43
C LEU A 6 26.87 6.28 -11.90
N LYS A 7 26.29 7.36 -11.36
CA LYS A 7 26.17 7.55 -9.92
C LYS A 7 25.49 6.30 -9.41
N LYS A 8 26.21 5.49 -8.61
CA LYS A 8 25.62 4.34 -7.91
C LYS A 8 24.44 4.89 -7.12
N ARG A 9 23.22 4.60 -7.59
CA ARG A 9 22.00 4.88 -6.84
C ARG A 9 21.97 3.91 -5.66
N PRO A 10 21.68 4.37 -4.44
CA PRO A 10 21.55 3.46 -3.31
C PRO A 10 20.44 2.43 -3.60
N ILE A 11 20.70 1.17 -3.26
CA ILE A 11 19.68 0.12 -3.25
C ILE A 11 18.96 0.25 -1.91
N LEU A 12 17.63 0.24 -1.96
CA LEU A 12 16.78 0.28 -0.76
C LEU A 12 16.13 -1.08 -0.54
N VAL A 13 15.98 -1.45 0.72
CA VAL A 13 15.26 -2.63 1.19
C VAL A 13 13.96 -2.19 1.84
N ALA A 14 12.84 -2.70 1.35
CA ALA A 14 11.52 -2.45 1.93
C ALA A 14 11.01 -3.70 2.65
N ALA A 15 10.60 -3.55 3.91
CA ALA A 15 9.87 -4.58 4.64
C ALA A 15 8.38 -4.50 4.28
N SER A 16 7.82 -5.56 3.70
CA SER A 16 6.42 -5.58 3.24
C SER A 16 5.47 -6.03 4.37
N VAL A 17 4.37 -5.30 4.52
CA VAL A 17 3.24 -5.60 5.39
C VAL A 17 2.00 -5.75 4.51
N GLY A 18 1.43 -6.96 4.47
CA GLY A 18 0.18 -7.22 3.76
C GLY A 18 -1.05 -6.96 4.62
N SER A 19 -2.23 -7.05 4.00
CA SER A 19 -3.51 -6.91 4.69
C SER A 19 -3.79 -8.05 5.68
N SER A 20 -4.34 -7.65 6.82
CA SER A 20 -4.83 -8.52 7.90
C SER A 20 -6.23 -9.10 7.64
N VAL A 21 -6.97 -8.60 6.63
CA VAL A 21 -8.36 -9.02 6.37
C VAL A 21 -8.46 -10.51 6.02
N ARG A 22 -7.40 -11.08 5.45
CA ARG A 22 -7.32 -12.53 5.18
C ARG A 22 -7.31 -13.40 6.44
N ILE A 23 -7.01 -12.82 7.60
CA ILE A 23 -6.82 -13.53 8.88
C ILE A 23 -8.09 -13.47 9.73
N TYR A 24 -8.82 -12.34 9.72
CA TYR A 24 -9.90 -12.09 10.67
C TYR A 24 -11.33 -12.07 10.08
N GLY A 25 -11.49 -12.13 8.75
CA GLY A 25 -12.82 -12.18 8.13
C GLY A 25 -13.66 -10.92 8.39
N ASP A 26 -14.96 -11.08 8.65
CA ASP A 26 -15.91 -9.95 8.80
C ASP A 26 -15.93 -9.31 10.20
N LEU A 27 -15.19 -9.86 11.18
CA LEU A 27 -15.18 -9.41 12.58
C LEU A 27 -14.04 -8.43 12.88
N ILE A 28 -13.77 -7.52 11.96
CA ILE A 28 -12.63 -6.62 12.05
C ILE A 28 -13.06 -5.30 12.69
N THR A 29 -12.56 -5.06 13.91
CA THR A 29 -12.65 -3.75 14.56
C THR A 29 -11.36 -2.97 14.32
N LEU A 30 -11.42 -1.64 14.45
CA LEU A 30 -10.24 -0.77 14.40
C LEU A 30 -9.16 -1.25 15.38
N GLU A 31 -9.54 -1.61 16.62
CA GLU A 31 -8.57 -2.01 17.64
C GLU A 31 -7.89 -3.33 17.30
N THR A 32 -8.65 -4.31 16.79
CA THR A 32 -8.07 -5.59 16.33
C THR A 32 -7.03 -5.39 15.22
N LEU A 33 -7.30 -4.47 14.29
CA LEU A 33 -6.36 -4.11 13.24
C LEU A 33 -5.12 -3.42 13.80
N LYS A 34 -5.33 -2.51 14.76
CA LYS A 34 -4.23 -1.83 15.44
C LYS A 34 -3.31 -2.83 16.15
N ASP A 35 -3.86 -3.76 16.92
CA ASP A 35 -3.06 -4.74 17.65
C ASP A 35 -2.25 -5.67 16.73
N PHE A 36 -2.88 -6.12 15.64
CA PHE A 36 -2.20 -6.93 14.63
C PHE A 36 -1.03 -6.18 14.00
N HIS A 37 -1.26 -4.95 13.54
CA HIS A 37 -0.24 -4.16 12.84
C HIS A 37 0.83 -3.61 13.79
N ARG A 38 0.50 -3.33 15.05
CA ARG A 38 1.46 -2.95 16.11
C ARG A 38 2.53 -4.04 16.27
N THR A 39 2.10 -5.30 16.31
CA THR A 39 3.00 -6.45 16.44
C THR A 39 3.94 -6.55 15.24
N LEU A 40 3.41 -6.40 14.02
CA LEU A 40 4.22 -6.43 12.80
C LEU A 40 5.20 -5.25 12.74
N LEU A 41 4.76 -4.04 13.06
CA LEU A 41 5.61 -2.86 13.05
C LEU A 41 6.76 -2.97 14.05
N HIS A 42 6.52 -3.53 15.23
CA HIS A 42 7.58 -3.75 16.20
C HIS A 42 8.67 -4.69 15.66
N VAL A 43 8.28 -5.83 15.08
CA VAL A 43 9.23 -6.79 14.49
C VAL A 43 9.97 -6.19 13.30
N LEU A 44 9.27 -5.46 12.42
CA LEU A 44 9.87 -4.90 11.22
C LEU A 44 10.72 -3.66 11.49
N GLY A 45 10.43 -2.89 12.52
CA GLY A 45 11.26 -1.78 12.97
C GLY A 45 12.68 -2.21 13.35
N GLU A 46 12.83 -3.45 13.83
CA GLU A 46 14.13 -4.02 14.20
C GLU A 46 14.83 -4.76 13.03
N SER A 47 14.22 -4.81 11.84
CA SER A 47 14.74 -5.59 10.70
C SER A 47 15.93 -4.97 9.98
N GLY A 48 16.20 -3.68 10.19
CA GLY A 48 17.20 -2.91 9.43
C GLY A 48 16.76 -2.53 8.01
N ALA A 49 15.47 -2.69 7.66
CA ALA A 49 14.94 -2.21 6.40
C ALA A 49 14.94 -0.67 6.33
N ASP A 50 15.19 -0.13 5.13
CA ASP A 50 15.19 1.33 4.90
C ASP A 50 13.78 1.94 4.98
N ILE A 51 12.76 1.14 4.62
CA ILE A 51 11.36 1.58 4.50
C ILE A 51 10.43 0.43 4.89
N ILE A 52 9.29 0.74 5.53
CA ILE A 52 8.18 -0.22 5.65
C ILE A 52 7.12 0.08 4.59
N ALA A 53 6.73 -0.94 3.84
CA ALA A 53 5.72 -0.87 2.79
C ALA A 53 4.45 -1.58 3.23
N PHE A 54 3.39 -0.82 3.49
CA PHE A 54 2.05 -1.34 3.65
C PHE A 54 1.42 -1.55 2.29
N GLU A 55 1.21 -2.80 1.91
CA GLU A 55 0.84 -3.16 0.56
C GLU A 55 -0.50 -3.86 0.51
N THR A 56 -1.28 -3.56 -0.53
CA THR A 56 -2.56 -4.22 -0.79
C THR A 56 -3.59 -3.95 0.33
N ILE A 57 -3.63 -2.73 0.85
CA ILE A 57 -4.61 -2.36 1.87
C ILE A 57 -6.00 -2.35 1.23
N PRO A 58 -6.96 -3.15 1.73
CA PRO A 58 -8.19 -3.44 1.02
C PRO A 58 -9.35 -2.55 1.44
N SER A 59 -9.25 -1.83 2.56
CA SER A 59 -10.35 -1.08 3.16
C SER A 59 -9.88 0.22 3.80
N LYS A 60 -10.82 1.15 3.93
CA LYS A 60 -10.63 2.42 4.65
C LYS A 60 -10.37 2.22 6.14
N VAL A 61 -11.06 1.27 6.78
CA VAL A 61 -10.90 0.99 8.22
C VAL A 61 -9.49 0.50 8.52
N GLU A 62 -8.92 -0.34 7.66
CA GLU A 62 -7.53 -0.78 7.80
C GLU A 62 -6.55 0.38 7.58
N ALA A 63 -6.80 1.26 6.61
CA ALA A 63 -6.04 2.50 6.44
C ALA A 63 -6.05 3.40 7.69
N GLN A 64 -7.21 3.54 8.34
CA GLN A 64 -7.36 4.30 9.58
C GLN A 64 -6.60 3.67 10.75
N ALA A 65 -6.65 2.34 10.88
CA ALA A 65 -5.91 1.62 11.90
C ALA A 65 -4.40 1.87 11.77
N PHE A 66 -3.88 1.81 10.53
CA PHE A 66 -2.49 2.17 10.26
C PHE A 66 -2.19 3.61 10.65
N ALA A 67 -2.94 4.58 10.11
CA ALA A 67 -2.70 5.99 10.40
C ALA A 67 -2.64 6.25 11.91
N ALA A 68 -3.56 5.68 12.69
CA ALA A 68 -3.57 5.80 14.15
C ALA A 68 -2.34 5.16 14.82
N LEU A 69 -1.85 4.02 14.35
CA LEU A 69 -0.65 3.38 14.90
C LEU A 69 0.64 4.15 14.59
N LEU A 70 0.70 4.81 13.44
CA LEU A 70 1.89 5.52 13.03
C LEU A 70 2.17 6.73 13.90
N ASP A 71 1.13 7.30 14.52
CA ASP A 71 1.28 8.35 15.53
C ASP A 71 1.84 7.81 16.86
N GLU A 72 1.74 6.49 17.13
CA GLU A 72 2.14 5.87 18.40
C GLU A 72 3.59 5.36 18.42
N GLY A 73 4.23 5.12 17.27
CA GLY A 73 5.52 4.40 17.18
C GLY A 73 6.66 5.16 16.50
N ASP A 74 7.87 4.60 16.60
CA ASP A 74 9.12 5.21 16.11
C ASP A 74 9.46 4.89 14.64
N VAL A 75 8.53 4.33 13.88
CA VAL A 75 8.77 4.05 12.46
C VAL A 75 8.77 5.35 11.66
N GLU A 76 9.84 5.61 10.92
CA GLU A 76 10.06 6.93 10.30
C GLU A 76 9.60 7.03 8.84
N ILE A 77 9.75 5.98 8.02
CA ILE A 77 9.52 6.07 6.57
C ILE A 77 8.63 4.95 6.06
N LEU A 78 7.51 5.36 5.45
CA LEU A 78 6.43 4.45 5.07
C LEU A 78 5.95 4.67 3.65
N ARG A 79 5.51 3.58 3.05
CA ARG A 79 4.78 3.58 1.78
C ARG A 79 3.48 2.84 1.95
N VAL A 80 2.41 3.37 1.37
CA VAL A 80 1.08 2.76 1.46
C VAL A 80 0.52 2.53 0.07
N SER A 81 0.10 1.30 -0.24
CA SER A 81 -0.60 0.99 -1.47
C SER A 81 -1.92 0.26 -1.23
N PHE A 82 -2.91 0.64 -2.03
CA PHE A 82 -4.24 0.04 -2.06
C PHE A 82 -4.40 -0.82 -3.30
N ASN A 83 -5.47 -1.61 -3.36
CA ASN A 83 -5.86 -2.34 -4.55
C ASN A 83 -7.33 -2.12 -4.91
N SER A 84 -7.67 -2.35 -6.18
CA SER A 84 -9.03 -2.22 -6.70
C SER A 84 -9.36 -3.29 -7.71
N LYS A 85 -10.66 -3.59 -7.83
CA LYS A 85 -11.23 -4.49 -8.83
C LYS A 85 -11.98 -3.75 -9.95
N ASP A 86 -12.39 -2.51 -9.69
CA ASP A 86 -13.24 -1.70 -10.57
C ASP A 86 -12.55 -0.41 -11.05
N GLY A 87 -11.37 -0.08 -10.52
CA GLY A 87 -10.64 1.14 -10.82
C GLY A 87 -11.14 2.38 -10.08
N VAL A 88 -12.02 2.22 -9.08
CA VAL A 88 -12.64 3.33 -8.34
C VAL A 88 -12.58 3.10 -6.83
N ASN A 89 -12.97 1.92 -6.39
CA ASN A 89 -13.13 1.58 -4.98
C ASN A 89 -12.07 0.59 -4.52
N VAL A 90 -11.76 0.64 -3.23
CA VAL A 90 -10.93 -0.39 -2.60
C VAL A 90 -11.69 -1.72 -2.55
N VAL A 91 -10.97 -2.84 -2.54
CA VAL A 91 -11.58 -4.17 -2.75
C VAL A 91 -12.53 -4.63 -1.63
N SER A 92 -12.49 -3.99 -0.47
CA SER A 92 -13.31 -4.27 0.71
C SER A 92 -13.92 -2.99 1.26
N GLY A 93 -15.23 -3.00 1.55
CA GLY A 93 -15.94 -1.87 2.16
C GLY A 93 -16.56 -0.87 1.18
N GLY A 94 -16.15 -0.88 -0.10
CA GLY A 94 -16.76 -0.04 -1.14
C GLY A 94 -16.37 1.43 -1.08
N ASP A 95 -15.48 1.81 -0.17
CA ASP A 95 -14.92 3.16 -0.10
C ASP A 95 -14.11 3.49 -1.35
N SER A 96 -14.06 4.76 -1.73
CA SER A 96 -13.26 5.18 -2.88
C SER A 96 -11.76 5.10 -2.57
N ILE A 97 -10.95 4.75 -3.58
CA ILE A 97 -9.48 4.81 -3.46
C ILE A 97 -9.03 6.21 -3.07
N LYS A 98 -9.67 7.23 -3.64
CA LYS A 98 -9.34 8.64 -3.41
C LYS A 98 -9.44 9.01 -1.93
N GLU A 99 -10.49 8.58 -1.24
CA GLU A 99 -10.65 8.83 0.20
C GLU A 99 -9.59 8.08 1.02
N CYS A 100 -9.29 6.84 0.66
CA CYS A 100 -8.27 6.04 1.35
C CYS A 100 -6.87 6.64 1.19
N ILE A 101 -6.55 7.12 -0.01
CA ILE A 101 -5.30 7.82 -0.30
C ILE A 101 -5.21 9.12 0.49
N ALA A 102 -6.27 9.93 0.50
CA ALA A 102 -6.29 11.18 1.26
C ALA A 102 -6.06 10.93 2.76
N LEU A 103 -6.60 9.85 3.32
CA LEU A 103 -6.34 9.45 4.71
C LEU A 103 -4.89 9.04 4.96
N ALA A 104 -4.22 8.36 4.02
CA ALA A 104 -2.81 8.04 4.15
C ALA A 104 -1.91 9.27 3.92
N ASP A 105 -2.36 10.23 3.10
CA ASP A 105 -1.61 11.43 2.73
C ASP A 105 -1.42 12.39 3.91
N VAL A 106 -2.35 12.44 4.87
CA VAL A 106 -2.22 13.31 6.05
C VAL A 106 -1.09 12.88 6.99
N CYS A 107 -0.62 11.63 6.91
CA CYS A 107 0.45 11.13 7.77
C CYS A 107 1.82 11.57 7.22
N GLU A 108 2.57 12.36 7.98
CA GLU A 108 3.89 12.88 7.57
C GLU A 108 4.93 11.77 7.34
N LYS A 109 4.82 10.67 8.09
CA LYS A 109 5.69 9.48 7.96
C LYS A 109 5.47 8.71 6.66
N VAL A 110 4.31 8.89 6.03
CA VAL A 110 4.01 8.30 4.71
C VAL A 110 4.67 9.16 3.64
N VAL A 111 5.69 8.63 2.98
CA VAL A 111 6.45 9.36 1.94
C VAL A 111 5.94 9.12 0.53
N ALA A 112 5.13 8.07 0.33
CA ALA A 112 4.51 7.78 -0.95
C ALA A 112 3.24 6.94 -0.77
N VAL A 113 2.27 7.17 -1.64
CA VAL A 113 0.96 6.49 -1.64
C VAL A 113 0.69 5.94 -3.03
N GLY A 114 -0.15 4.92 -3.19
CA GLY A 114 -0.48 4.47 -4.53
C GLY A 114 -1.25 3.17 -4.63
N ILE A 115 -1.05 2.47 -5.73
CA ILE A 115 -1.82 1.29 -6.12
C ILE A 115 -0.93 0.13 -6.51
N ASN A 116 -1.29 -1.05 -6.01
CA ASN A 116 -0.71 -2.31 -6.43
C ASN A 116 -1.78 -3.36 -6.70
N CYS A 117 -1.35 -4.53 -7.19
CA CYS A 117 -2.20 -5.73 -7.29
C CYS A 117 -3.54 -5.51 -8.03
N THR A 118 -3.56 -4.51 -8.91
CA THR A 118 -4.73 -4.05 -9.66
C THR A 118 -4.44 -4.21 -11.14
N SER A 119 -5.48 -4.43 -11.95
CA SER A 119 -5.29 -4.61 -13.41
C SER A 119 -4.64 -3.38 -14.05
N PRO A 120 -3.62 -3.55 -14.92
CA PRO A 120 -2.99 -2.46 -15.66
C PRO A 120 -3.98 -1.52 -16.36
N ARG A 121 -5.13 -2.05 -16.83
CA ARG A 121 -6.16 -1.28 -17.54
C ARG A 121 -6.75 -0.12 -16.73
N PHE A 122 -6.64 -0.18 -15.40
CA PHE A 122 -7.17 0.85 -14.51
C PHE A 122 -6.10 1.86 -14.07
N MET A 123 -4.81 1.62 -14.36
CA MET A 123 -3.72 2.41 -13.77
C MET A 123 -3.74 3.86 -14.19
N GLU A 124 -3.98 4.14 -15.47
CA GLU A 124 -4.04 5.52 -15.97
C GLU A 124 -5.09 6.35 -15.23
N GLY A 125 -6.33 5.86 -15.18
CA GLY A 125 -7.42 6.53 -14.47
C GLY A 125 -7.14 6.68 -12.97
N LEU A 126 -6.62 5.63 -12.33
CA LEU A 126 -6.30 5.66 -10.90
C LEU A 126 -5.18 6.66 -10.59
N VAL A 127 -4.12 6.71 -11.37
CA VAL A 127 -3.02 7.68 -11.18
C VAL A 127 -3.54 9.11 -11.31
N LEU A 128 -4.40 9.38 -12.30
CA LEU A 128 -5.02 10.69 -12.48
C LEU A 128 -5.92 11.07 -11.30
N GLU A 129 -6.74 10.16 -10.78
CA GLU A 129 -7.59 10.43 -9.62
C GLU A 129 -6.78 10.63 -8.33
N ILE A 130 -5.73 9.82 -8.14
CA ILE A 130 -4.83 9.94 -6.99
C ILE A 130 -4.09 11.27 -7.01
N GLY A 131 -3.57 11.68 -8.17
CA GLY A 131 -2.87 12.96 -8.32
C GLY A 131 -3.70 14.21 -7.99
N LYS A 132 -5.03 14.08 -7.84
CA LYS A 132 -5.91 15.17 -7.39
C LYS A 132 -5.91 15.35 -5.88
N VAL A 133 -5.45 14.36 -5.11
CA VAL A 133 -5.57 14.35 -3.64
C VAL A 133 -4.25 14.15 -2.90
N THR A 134 -3.14 14.01 -3.62
CA THR A 134 -1.81 13.96 -3.01
C THR A 134 -0.80 14.72 -3.86
N SER A 135 0.17 15.33 -3.19
CA SER A 135 1.38 15.87 -3.82
C SER A 135 2.59 14.93 -3.67
N LYS A 136 2.43 13.82 -2.93
CA LYS A 136 3.47 12.82 -2.71
C LYS A 136 3.68 11.97 -3.97
N PRO A 137 4.85 11.33 -4.14
CA PRO A 137 5.07 10.35 -5.20
C PRO A 137 3.99 9.27 -5.22
N ILE A 138 3.49 8.95 -6.42
CA ILE A 138 2.48 7.91 -6.64
C ILE A 138 3.17 6.58 -6.94
N LEU A 139 2.94 5.57 -6.11
CA LEU A 139 3.44 4.20 -6.29
C LEU A 139 2.52 3.43 -7.25
N VAL A 140 3.10 2.75 -8.24
CA VAL A 140 2.34 1.96 -9.21
C VAL A 140 3.08 0.67 -9.52
N TYR A 141 2.48 -0.47 -9.17
CA TYR A 141 3.00 -1.80 -9.50
C TYR A 141 1.82 -2.77 -9.69
N PRO A 142 1.18 -2.76 -10.88
CA PRO A 142 -0.02 -3.54 -11.15
C PRO A 142 0.29 -5.04 -11.24
N ASN A 143 -0.76 -5.85 -11.33
CA ASN A 143 -0.59 -7.26 -11.73
C ASN A 143 -0.18 -7.36 -13.23
N SER A 144 0.17 -8.55 -13.70
CA SER A 144 0.60 -8.77 -15.09
C SER A 144 -0.48 -8.47 -16.14
N GLY A 145 -1.75 -8.34 -15.73
CA GLY A 145 -2.89 -8.23 -16.64
C GLY A 145 -3.40 -9.57 -17.16
N GLU A 146 -2.69 -10.67 -16.89
CA GLU A 146 -3.12 -12.03 -17.22
C GLU A 146 -4.43 -12.37 -16.51
N ARG A 147 -5.27 -13.16 -17.18
CA ARG A 147 -6.44 -13.74 -16.53
C ARG A 147 -6.01 -15.06 -15.91
N TYR A 148 -6.23 -15.20 -14.61
CA TYR A 148 -5.96 -16.46 -13.93
C TYR A 148 -7.07 -17.48 -14.22
N ASP A 149 -6.71 -18.64 -14.74
CA ASP A 149 -7.59 -19.80 -14.81
C ASP A 149 -7.47 -20.62 -13.52
N ALA A 150 -8.49 -20.52 -12.66
CA ALA A 150 -8.52 -21.22 -11.38
C ALA A 150 -8.56 -22.75 -11.51
N ASN A 151 -9.10 -23.28 -12.63
CA ASN A 151 -9.18 -24.73 -12.85
C ASN A 151 -7.81 -25.29 -13.25
N ARG A 152 -7.04 -24.52 -14.04
CA ARG A 152 -5.71 -24.91 -14.52
C ARG A 152 -4.57 -24.46 -13.61
N LYS A 153 -4.87 -23.56 -12.66
CA LYS A 153 -3.88 -22.88 -11.81
C LYS A 153 -2.77 -22.22 -12.62
N SER A 154 -3.13 -21.60 -13.74
CA SER A 154 -2.19 -20.97 -14.68
C SER A 154 -2.70 -19.60 -15.14
N GLY A 155 -1.78 -18.74 -15.59
CA GLY A 155 -2.14 -17.58 -16.40
C GLY A 155 -2.66 -18.02 -17.77
N LEU A 156 -3.57 -17.21 -18.33
CA LEU A 156 -4.06 -17.31 -19.72
C LEU A 156 -3.27 -16.36 -20.63
#